data_AF-A0A150WWT0-F1
#
_entry.id   AF-A0A150WWT0-F1
#
_cell.length_a   1.000
_cell.length_b   1.000
_cell.length_c   1.000
_cell.angle_alpha   90.00
_cell.angle_beta   90.00
_cell.angle_gamma   90.00
#
_symmetry.space_group_name_H-M   'P 1'
#
loop_
_entity.id
_entity.type
_entity.pdbx_description
1 polymer ?
#
loop_
_entity_poly.entity_id
_entity_poly.type
_entity_poly.pdbx_seq_one_letter_code
_entity_poly.pdbx_strand_id
1 'polypeptide(L)'
;MKPILIAQIFVIVLGGLLLHLFSAPQHALSFVAGSSTIFLSFLLLGWGWSLIFQKKLVALSIGIIVFKYAILGIIIFKLTAMPWFDTLWFAMGVASFILSAFVYAVKEALREGKDHVI
;
A
#
# COMPACT_ATOMS: atom_id res chain seq x y z
N MET A 1 2.96 8.30 -14.18
CA MET A 1 1.78 9.16 -14.41
C MET A 1 1.51 9.42 -15.89
N LYS A 2 2.42 10.07 -16.63
CA LYS A 2 2.24 10.37 -18.07
C LYS A 2 1.75 9.20 -18.95
N PRO A 3 2.34 7.98 -18.90
CA PRO A 3 1.87 6.87 -19.74
C PRO A 3 0.46 6.39 -19.39
N ILE A 4 0.07 6.48 -18.12
CA ILE A 4 -1.27 6.08 -17.64
C ILE A 4 -2.33 7.08 -18.14
N LEU A 5 -2.03 8.39 -18.10
CA LEU A 5 -2.93 9.42 -18.62
C LEU A 5 -3.10 9.29 -20.15
N ILE A 6 -2.03 8.98 -20.88
CA ILE A 6 -2.08 8.74 -22.33
C ILE A 6 -2.93 7.50 -22.64
N ALA A 7 -2.73 6.41 -21.91
CA ALA A 7 -3.54 5.21 -22.06
C ALA A 7 -5.03 5.50 -21.76
N GLN A 8 -5.33 6.28 -20.71
CA GLN A 8 -6.70 6.66 -20.38
C GLN A 8 -7.35 7.52 -21.46
N ILE A 9 -6.62 8.48 -22.04
CA ILE A 9 -7.10 9.28 -23.19
C ILE A 9 -7.39 8.36 -24.37
N PHE A 10 -6.50 7.41 -24.67
CA PHE A 10 -6.72 6.45 -25.73
C PHE A 10 -7.98 5.60 -25.50
N VAL A 11 -8.20 5.12 -24.27
CA VAL A 11 -9.40 4.35 -23.88
C VAL A 11 -10.67 5.20 -24.00
N ILE A 12 -10.63 6.48 -23.60
CA ILE A 12 -11.77 7.41 -23.73
C ILE A 12 -12.14 7.59 -25.20
N VAL A 13 -11.14 7.86 -26.05
CA VAL A 13 -11.37 8.15 -27.48
C VAL A 13 -11.82 6.89 -28.21
N LEU A 14 -11.13 5.77 -28.02
CA LEU A 14 -11.45 4.52 -28.70
C LEU A 14 -12.79 3.94 -28.23
N GLY A 15 -13.02 3.89 -26.91
CA GLY A 15 -14.29 3.41 -26.34
C GLY A 15 -15.47 4.31 -26.69
N GLY A 16 -15.27 5.64 -26.70
CA GLY A 16 -16.28 6.61 -27.11
C GLY A 16 -16.66 6.47 -28.60
N LEU A 17 -15.67 6.32 -29.49
CA LEU A 17 -15.91 6.12 -30.93
C LEU A 17 -16.61 4.78 -31.21
N LEU A 18 -16.17 3.70 -30.58
CA LEU A 18 -16.82 2.39 -30.74
C LEU A 18 -18.26 2.42 -30.26
N LEU A 19 -18.53 3.01 -29.08
CA LEU A 19 -19.90 3.10 -28.57
C LEU A 19 -20.78 4.06 -29.38
N HIS A 20 -20.20 5.06 -30.05
CA HIS A 20 -20.94 5.93 -30.95
C HIS A 20 -21.32 5.24 -32.26
N LEU A 21 -20.47 4.36 -32.79
CA LEU A 21 -20.69 3.64 -34.04
C LEU A 21 -21.58 2.40 -33.88
N PHE A 22 -21.45 1.68 -32.76
CA PHE A 22 -22.12 0.38 -32.53
C PHE A 22 -23.28 0.43 -31.53
N SER A 23 -23.55 1.57 -30.90
CA SER A 23 -24.60 1.70 -29.87
C SER A 23 -25.28 3.06 -29.91
N ALA A 24 -26.38 3.21 -29.16
CA ALA A 24 -27.11 4.47 -29.08
C ALA A 24 -26.20 5.61 -28.55
N PRO A 25 -26.34 6.84 -29.07
CA PRO A 25 -25.47 7.98 -28.74
C PRO A 25 -25.44 8.32 -27.25
N GLN A 26 -26.50 7.97 -26.51
CA GLN A 26 -26.57 8.14 -25.06
C GLN A 26 -25.48 7.34 -24.33
N HIS A 27 -25.18 6.11 -24.78
CA HIS A 27 -24.16 5.26 -24.15
C HIS A 27 -22.75 5.80 -24.34
N ALA A 28 -22.47 6.39 -25.52
CA ALA A 28 -21.20 7.04 -25.78
C ALA A 28 -20.99 8.26 -24.87
N LEU A 29 -22.02 9.09 -24.68
CA LEU A 29 -21.95 10.25 -23.78
C LEU A 29 -21.75 9.84 -22.32
N SER A 30 -22.48 8.84 -21.82
CA SER A 30 -22.28 8.32 -20.47
C SER A 30 -20.89 7.71 -20.26
N PHE A 31 -20.38 6.99 -21.26
CA PHE A 31 -19.03 6.42 -21.22
C PHE A 31 -17.95 7.50 -21.18
N VAL A 32 -18.04 8.52 -22.03
CA VAL A 32 -17.09 9.64 -22.04
C VAL A 32 -17.15 10.42 -20.73
N ALA A 33 -18.34 10.67 -20.20
CA ALA A 33 -18.51 11.36 -18.92
C ALA A 33 -17.86 10.57 -17.76
N GLY A 34 -18.18 9.28 -17.62
CA GLY A 34 -17.60 8.44 -16.57
C GLY A 34 -16.08 8.26 -16.70
N SER A 35 -15.60 8.06 -17.92
CA SER A 35 -14.17 7.91 -18.18
C SER A 35 -13.39 9.22 -17.98
N SER A 36 -14.03 10.38 -18.20
CA SER A 36 -13.47 11.71 -17.89
C SER A 36 -13.38 11.94 -16.38
N THR A 37 -14.36 11.48 -15.60
CA THR A 37 -14.28 11.51 -14.13
C THR A 37 -13.09 10.71 -13.63
N ILE A 38 -12.89 9.49 -14.14
CA ILE A 38 -11.74 8.65 -13.79
C ILE A 38 -10.42 9.31 -14.21
N PHE A 39 -10.36 9.91 -15.39
CA PHE A 39 -9.20 10.66 -15.85
C PHE A 39 -8.83 11.81 -14.90
N LEU A 40 -9.83 12.59 -14.47
CA LEU A 40 -9.65 13.64 -13.47
C LEU A 40 -9.15 13.08 -12.13
N SER A 41 -9.69 11.94 -11.67
CA SER A 41 -9.21 11.29 -10.45
C SER A 41 -7.74 10.90 -10.55
N PHE A 42 -7.29 10.32 -11.66
CA PHE A 42 -5.88 9.99 -11.87
C PHE A 42 -5.00 11.23 -11.93
N LEU A 43 -5.46 12.30 -12.59
CA LEU A 43 -4.73 13.57 -12.68
C LEU A 43 -4.52 14.18 -11.29
N LEU A 44 -5.58 14.24 -10.48
CA LEU A 44 -5.52 14.71 -9.09
C LEU A 44 -4.62 13.82 -8.23
N LEU A 45 -4.69 12.50 -8.42
CA LEU A 45 -3.85 11.54 -7.70
C LEU A 45 -2.37 11.82 -7.94
N GLY A 46 -1.93 11.96 -9.20
CA GLY A 46 -0.51 12.24 -9.45
C GLY A 46 -0.07 13.62 -9.01
N TRP A 47 -0.94 14.61 -9.08
CA TRP A 47 -0.62 15.94 -8.54
C TRP A 47 -0.45 15.88 -7.01
N GLY A 48 -1.39 15.25 -6.31
CA GLY A 48 -1.33 15.05 -4.86
C GLY A 48 -0.14 14.19 -4.43
N TRP A 49 0.19 13.14 -5.17
CA TRP A 49 1.32 12.26 -4.87
C TRP A 49 2.66 12.97 -5.02
N SER A 50 2.80 13.85 -6.02
CA SER A 50 3.98 14.71 -6.16
C SER A 50 4.17 15.66 -4.98
N LEU A 51 3.07 16.22 -4.43
CA LEU A 51 3.09 17.08 -3.26
C LEU A 51 3.45 16.31 -1.97
N ILE A 52 2.94 15.08 -1.82
CA ILE A 52 3.24 14.21 -0.67
C ILE A 52 4.73 13.85 -0.64
N PHE A 53 5.29 13.45 -1.78
CA PHE A 53 6.71 13.10 -1.89
C PHE A 53 7.64 14.29 -1.68
N GLN A 54 7.27 15.49 -2.12
CA GLN A 54 8.12 16.67 -2.00
C GLN A 54 8.06 17.35 -0.62
N LYS A 55 6.93 17.31 0.10
CA LYS A 55 6.75 18.11 1.32
C LYS A 55 6.61 17.34 2.63
N LYS A 56 6.40 16.01 2.64
CA LYS A 56 6.22 15.27 3.91
C LYS A 56 6.87 13.88 3.89
N LEU A 57 8.21 13.84 4.05
CA LEU A 57 8.96 12.61 4.34
C LEU A 57 8.35 11.82 5.50
N VAL A 58 7.82 12.53 6.51
CA VAL A 58 7.13 11.90 7.66
C VAL A 58 5.86 11.16 7.23
N ALA A 59 5.04 11.73 6.35
CA ALA A 59 3.83 11.07 5.86
C ALA A 59 4.16 9.86 4.99
N LEU A 60 5.21 9.95 4.17
CA LEU A 60 5.71 8.83 3.39
C LEU A 60 6.23 7.70 4.29
N SER A 61 7.04 8.03 5.30
CA SER A 61 7.54 7.06 6.27
C SER A 61 6.42 6.38 7.05
N ILE A 62 5.42 7.14 7.53
CA ILE A 62 4.23 6.59 8.19
C ILE A 62 3.46 5.67 7.23
N GLY A 63 3.29 6.08 5.96
CA GLY A 63 2.66 5.24 4.94
C GLY A 63 3.38 3.91 4.75
N ILE A 64 4.71 3.93 4.60
CA ILE A 64 5.53 2.72 4.47
C ILE A 64 5.37 1.82 5.69
N ILE A 65 5.39 2.38 6.90
CA ILE A 65 5.22 1.63 8.16
C ILE A 65 3.84 0.96 8.19
N VAL A 66 2.76 1.68 7.90
CA VAL A 66 1.39 1.15 7.92
C VAL A 66 1.20 0.06 6.87
N PHE A 67 1.68 0.27 5.64
CA PHE A 67 1.59 -0.73 4.57
C PHE A 67 2.38 -2.01 4.91
N LYS A 68 3.57 -1.89 5.51
CA LYS A 68 4.36 -3.06 5.93
C LYS A 68 3.57 -3.94 6.90
N TYR A 69 2.93 -3.34 7.90
CA TYR A 69 2.15 -4.10 8.88
C TYR A 69 0.86 -4.67 8.30
N ALA A 70 0.22 -3.97 7.35
CA ALA A 70 -0.95 -4.49 6.64
C ALA A 70 -0.59 -5.74 5.80
N ILE A 71 0.51 -5.67 5.05
CA ILE A 71 1.00 -6.81 4.25
C ILE A 71 1.36 -7.98 5.17
N LEU A 72 2.07 -7.71 6.27
CA LEU A 72 2.42 -8.73 7.25
C LEU A 72 1.16 -9.40 7.84
N GLY A 73 0.13 -8.62 8.17
CA GLY A 73 -1.15 -9.14 8.67
C GLY A 73 -1.86 -10.05 7.67
N ILE A 74 -1.90 -9.67 6.39
CA ILE A 74 -2.47 -10.51 5.32
C ILE A 74 -1.69 -11.83 5.19
N ILE A 75 -0.37 -11.79 5.24
CA ILE A 75 0.48 -12.99 5.16
C ILE A 75 0.18 -13.92 6.34
N ILE A 76 0.15 -13.39 7.56
CA ILE A 76 -0.17 -14.17 8.77
C ILE A 76 -1.55 -14.80 8.65
N PHE A 77 -2.57 -14.02 8.26
CA PHE A 77 -3.94 -14.53 8.09
C PHE A 77 -4.00 -15.67 7.07
N LYS A 78 -3.32 -15.51 5.93
CA LYS A 78 -3.26 -16.55 4.90
C LYS A 78 -2.54 -17.81 5.37
N LEU A 79 -1.46 -17.68 6.14
CA LEU A 79 -0.76 -18.80 6.74
C LEU A 79 -1.64 -19.54 7.75
N THR A 80 -2.29 -18.82 8.67
CA THR A 80 -3.18 -19.42 9.68
C THR A 80 -4.43 -20.08 9.10
N ALA A 81 -4.82 -19.73 7.88
CA ALA A 81 -5.94 -20.35 7.18
C ALA A 81 -5.57 -21.66 6.46
N MET A 82 -4.28 -22.04 6.41
CA MET A 82 -3.86 -23.29 5.77
C MET A 82 -4.10 -24.49 6.69
N PRO A 83 -4.64 -25.61 6.19
CA PRO A 83 -5.04 -26.75 7.02
C PRO A 83 -3.86 -27.51 7.65
N TRP A 84 -2.65 -27.36 7.10
CA TRP A 84 -1.43 -27.97 7.65
C TRP A 84 -0.72 -27.06 8.66
N PHE A 85 -1.20 -25.83 8.87
CA PHE A 85 -0.51 -24.82 9.64
C PHE A 85 -1.09 -24.73 11.06
N ASP A 86 -0.31 -25.14 12.05
CA ASP A 86 -0.74 -25.06 13.45
C ASP A 86 -0.49 -23.65 14.01
N THR A 87 -1.60 -22.97 14.31
CA THR A 87 -1.61 -21.58 14.79
C THR A 87 -1.01 -21.45 16.20
N LEU A 88 -1.12 -22.47 17.06
CA LEU A 88 -0.58 -22.43 18.41
C LEU A 88 0.95 -22.45 18.40
N TRP A 89 1.56 -23.37 17.64
CA TRP A 89 3.02 -23.45 17.52
C TRP A 89 3.59 -22.21 16.84
N PHE A 90 2.89 -21.67 15.83
CA PHE A 90 3.28 -20.40 15.22
C PHE A 90 3.27 -19.25 16.22
N ALA A 91 2.21 -19.11 17.03
CA ALA A 91 2.12 -18.07 18.05
C ALA A 91 3.23 -18.19 19.10
N MET A 92 3.60 -19.42 19.51
CA MET A 92 4.73 -19.64 20.41
C MET A 92 6.07 -19.23 19.76
N GLY A 93 6.27 -19.54 18.47
CA GLY A 93 7.42 -19.09 17.71
C GLY A 93 7.52 -17.56 17.67
N VAL A 94 6.41 -16.85 17.42
CA VAL A 94 6.35 -15.39 17.46
C VAL A 94 6.63 -14.86 18.87
N ALA A 95 6.08 -15.48 19.92
CA ALA A 95 6.29 -15.07 21.30
C ALA A 95 7.76 -15.18 21.74
N SER A 96 8.55 -16.10 21.17
CA SER A 96 9.98 -16.23 21.44
C SER A 96 10.80 -14.98 21.09
N PHE A 97 10.30 -14.16 20.15
CA PHE A 97 10.90 -12.88 19.81
C PHE A 97 10.87 -11.90 21.00
N ILE A 98 9.80 -11.94 21.80
CA ILE A 98 9.68 -11.09 23.01
C ILE A 98 10.79 -11.43 23.99
N LEU A 99 11.01 -12.72 24.26
CA LEU A 99 12.10 -13.16 25.15
C LEU A 99 13.47 -12.72 24.62
N SER A 100 13.70 -12.83 23.31
CA SER A 100 14.95 -12.40 22.68
C SER A 100 15.18 -10.89 22.82
N ALA A 101 14.11 -10.11 22.66
CA ALA A 101 14.15 -8.66 22.85
C ALA A 101 14.44 -8.28 24.31
N PHE A 102 13.85 -8.99 25.28
CA PHE A 102 14.14 -8.78 26.71
C PHE A 102 15.61 -9.08 27.03
N VAL A 103 16.15 -10.21 26.57
CA VAL A 103 17.56 -10.56 26.79
C VAL A 103 18.49 -9.50 26.19
N TYR A 104 18.19 -9.02 24.98
CA TYR A 104 18.96 -7.96 24.34
C TYR A 104 18.89 -6.64 25.14
N ALA A 105 17.69 -6.22 25.57
CA ALA A 105 17.50 -5.00 26.33
C ALA A 105 18.24 -5.02 27.67
N VAL A 106 18.19 -6.15 28.39
CA VAL A 106 18.93 -6.33 29.65
C VAL A 106 20.43 -6.28 29.41
N LYS A 107 20.92 -6.95 28.37
CA LYS A 107 22.35 -6.95 28.02
C LYS A 107 22.85 -5.53 27.72
N GLU A 108 22.07 -4.74 26.98
CA GLU A 108 22.44 -3.38 26.63
C GLU A 108 22.40 -2.45 27.86
N ALA A 109 21.38 -2.55 28.70
CA ALA A 109 21.27 -1.77 29.95
C ALA A 109 22.45 -2.05 30.91
N LEU A 110 22.91 -3.30 30.99
CA LEU A 110 24.09 -3.66 31.78
C LEU A 110 25.41 -3.16 31.17
N ARG A 111 25.46 -2.96 29.84
CA ARG A 111 26.63 -2.41 29.16
C ARG A 111 26.77 -0.91 29.43
N GLU A 112 25.69 -0.15 29.28
CA GLU A 112 25.67 1.30 29.59
C GLU A 112 26.01 1.57 31.06
N GLY A 113 25.52 0.73 31.98
CA GLY A 113 25.85 0.85 33.41
C GLY A 113 27.33 0.58 33.73
N LYS A 114 28.08 -0.14 32.88
CA LYS A 114 29.51 -0.39 33.06
C LYS A 114 30.39 0.77 32.59
N ASP A 115 29.98 1.48 31.55
CA ASP A 115 30.73 2.59 30.97
C ASP A 115 30.68 3.87 31.84
N HIS A 116 29.76 3.94 32.80
CA HIS A 116 29.62 5.07 33.75
C HIS A 116 30.31 4.86 35.12
N VAL A 117 30.99 3.73 35.33
CA VAL A 117 31.63 3.37 36.61
C VAL A 117 33.18 3.42 36.52
N ILE A 118 33.73 3.78 35.35
CA ILE A 118 35.17 3.98 35.12
C ILE A 118 35.46 5.48 34.99
#